data_AF-A0A1G9FE39-F1
#
_entry.id   AF-A0A1G9FE39-F1
#
_cell.length_a   1.000
_cell.length_b   1.000
_cell.length_c   1.000
_cell.angle_alpha   90.00
_cell.angle_beta   90.00
_cell.angle_gamma   90.00
#
_symmetry.space_group_name_H-M   'P 1'
#
loop_
_entity.id
_entity.type
_entity.pdbx_description
1 polymer ?
#
loop_
_entity_poly.entity_id
_entity_poly.type
_entity_poly.pdbx_seq_one_letter_code
_entity_poly.pdbx_strand_id
1 'polypeptide(L)' 'MTDAAECKPEITEHEQDEAERDDAHLDDIEEGAGCTEIWEHLAEQRDE' A
#
# COMPACT_ATOMS: atom_id res chain seq x y z
N MET A 1 -30.96 -12.91 2.36
CA MET A 1 -30.25 -11.98 3.25
C MET A 1 -29.11 -11.39 2.45
N THR A 2 -29.41 -10.37 1.68
CA THR A 2 -28.43 -9.62 0.89
C THR A 2 -28.29 -8.28 1.57
N ASP A 3 -27.10 -7.99 2.10
CA ASP A 3 -26.43 -6.74 1.78
C ASP A 3 -24.96 -6.88 2.22
N ALA A 4 -24.15 -7.48 1.36
CA ALA A 4 -22.74 -7.16 1.33
C ALA A 4 -22.67 -5.73 0.79
N ALA A 5 -22.98 -4.75 1.65
CA ALA A 5 -22.74 -3.34 1.41
C ALA A 5 -21.24 -3.21 1.20
N GLU A 6 -20.86 -3.36 -0.07
CA GLU A 6 -19.87 -2.57 -0.75
C GLU A 6 -18.79 -2.05 0.20
N CYS A 7 -17.68 -2.78 0.29
CA CYS A 7 -16.40 -2.15 0.56
C CYS A 7 -16.09 -1.28 -0.66
N LYS A 8 -16.88 -0.22 -0.82
CA LYS A 8 -16.61 0.87 -1.72
C LYS A 8 -15.34 1.45 -1.13
N PRO A 9 -14.20 1.36 -1.82
CA PRO A 9 -13.02 2.03 -1.31
C PRO A 9 -13.46 3.49 -1.13
N GLU A 10 -13.57 3.94 0.12
CA GLU A 10 -13.54 5.37 0.39
C GLU A 10 -12.19 5.77 -0.19
N ILE A 11 -12.26 6.48 -1.32
CA ILE A 11 -11.18 7.26 -1.89
C ILE A 11 -10.76 8.19 -0.76
N THR A 12 -9.82 7.71 0.05
CA THR A 12 -9.24 8.51 1.11
C THR A 12 -8.45 9.63 0.43
N GLU A 13 -8.28 10.76 1.11
CA GLU A 13 -7.72 12.00 0.57
C GLU A 13 -6.30 11.86 -0.05
N HIS A 14 -5.72 10.65 -0.06
CA HIS A 14 -4.47 10.23 -0.71
C HIS A 14 -4.45 10.29 -2.24
N GLU A 15 -5.60 10.42 -2.93
CA GLU A 15 -5.62 10.46 -4.41
C GLU A 15 -5.25 11.84 -5.00
N GLN A 16 -4.98 12.86 -4.18
CA GLN A 16 -4.89 14.24 -4.64
C GLN A 16 -3.49 14.73 -5.05
N ASP A 17 -2.41 13.99 -4.77
CA ASP A 17 -1.04 14.37 -5.14
C ASP A 17 -0.23 13.16 -5.62
N GLU A 18 -0.34 12.84 -6.92
CA GLU A 18 0.37 11.71 -7.56
C GLU A 18 1.91 11.85 -7.47
N ALA A 19 2.41 13.07 -7.22
CA ALA A 19 3.82 13.40 -7.14
C ALA A 19 4.44 13.15 -5.74
N GLU A 20 3.62 13.04 -4.70
CA GLU A 20 4.08 12.86 -3.31
C GLU A 20 3.19 11.87 -2.56
N ARG A 21 2.88 10.74 -3.21
CA ARG A 21 2.22 9.63 -2.53
C ARG A 21 3.13 9.07 -1.45
N ASP A 22 2.64 9.03 -0.22
CA ASP A 22 3.34 8.43 0.91
C ASP A 22 3.71 6.96 0.63
N ASP A 23 2.96 6.28 -0.24
CA ASP A 23 3.18 4.90 -0.67
C ASP A 23 4.26 4.69 -1.75
N ALA A 24 4.94 5.73 -2.23
CA ALA A 24 5.94 5.59 -3.31
C ALA A 24 7.09 4.62 -2.97
N HIS A 25 7.40 4.44 -1.68
CA HIS A 25 8.42 3.49 -1.19
C HIS A 25 7.96 2.01 -1.28
N LEU A 26 6.69 1.77 -1.60
CA LEU A 26 6.10 0.44 -1.78
C LEU A 26 6.00 0.04 -3.26
N ASP A 27 6.34 0.93 -4.20
CA ASP A 27 6.22 0.67 -5.65
C ASP A 27 7.17 -0.43 -6.15
N ASP A 28 8.29 -0.64 -5.45
CA ASP A 28 9.25 -1.73 -5.74
C ASP A 28 8.79 -3.10 -5.20
N ILE A 29 7.72 -3.14 -4.41
CA ILE A 29 7.22 -4.37 -3.78
C ILE A 29 6.22 -5.08 -4.70
N GLU A 30 6.37 -6.41 -4.84
CA GLU A 30 5.44 -7.23 -5.62
C GLU A 30 4.00 -7.18 -5.07
N GLU A 31 3.03 -6.99 -5.97
CA GLU A 31 1.61 -7.07 -5.63
C GLU A 31 1.26 -8.46 -5.04
N GLY A 32 0.86 -8.48 -3.77
CA GLY A 32 0.55 -9.73 -3.06
C GLY A 32 1.64 -10.24 -2.13
N ALA A 33 2.75 -9.49 -1.98
CA ALA A 33 3.73 -9.73 -0.94
C ALA A 33 3.07 -9.79 0.45
N GLY A 34 3.47 -10.79 1.25
CA GLY A 34 3.01 -10.94 2.61
C GLY A 34 3.62 -9.90 3.55
N CYS A 35 3.01 -9.74 4.74
CA CYS A 35 3.48 -8.77 5.73
C CYS A 35 4.96 -8.94 6.08
N THR A 36 5.44 -10.19 6.20
CA THR A 36 6.86 -10.45 6.51
C THR A 36 7.78 -10.00 5.38
N GLU A 37 7.42 -10.30 4.14
CA GLU A 37 8.23 -10.01 2.95
C GLU A 37 8.37 -8.50 2.74
N ILE A 38 7.29 -7.73 2.96
CA ILE A 38 7.32 -6.26 2.96
C ILE A 38 8.31 -5.73 4.00
N TRP A 39 8.28 -6.26 5.22
CA TRP A 39 9.16 -5.83 6.30
C TRP A 39 10.63 -6.13 6.02
N GLU A 40 10.94 -7.29 5.44
CA GLU A 40 12.31 -7.66 5.05
C GLU A 40 12.85 -6.68 4.00
N HIS A 41 12.07 -6.41 2.95
CA HIS A 41 12.45 -5.48 1.88
C HIS A 41 12.68 -4.04 2.37
N LEU A 42 11.84 -3.54 3.28
CA LEU A 42 12.01 -2.21 3.88
C LEU A 42 13.16 -2.15 4.88
N ALA A 43 13.45 -3.27 5.57
CA ALA A 43 14.56 -3.32 6.53
C ALA A 43 15.91 -3.27 5.81
N GLU A 44 16.04 -3.92 4.66
CA GLU A 44 17.25 -3.88 3.82
C GLU A 44 17.56 -2.44 3.38
N GLN A 45 16.58 -1.74 2.80
CA GLN A 45 16.72 -0.35 2.33
C GLN A 45 17.06 0.67 3.43
N ARG A 46 16.77 0.35 4.69
CA ARG A 46 17.01 1.24 5.83
C ARG A 46 18.44 1.16 6.36
N ASP A 47 19.10 0.01 6.20
CA ASP A 47 20.47 -0.23 6.65
C ASP A 47 21.53 0.13 5.59
N GLU A 48 21.08 0.49 4.38
CA GLU A 48 21.87 1.07 3.27
C GLU A 48 22.09 2.59 3.42
#